data_AF-A0A3Q0FWR1-F1
#
_entry.id   AF-A0A3Q0FWR1-F1
#
_cell.length_a   1.000
_cell.length_b   1.000
_cell.length_c   1.000
_cell.angle_alpha   90.00
_cell.angle_beta   90.00
_cell.angle_gamma   90.00
#
_symmetry.space_group_name_H-M   'P 1'
#
loop_
_entity.id
_entity.type
_entity.pdbx_description
1 polymer ?
#
loop_
_entity_poly.entity_id
_entity_poly.type
_entity_poly.pdbx_seq_one_letter_code
_entity_poly.pdbx_strand_id
1 'polypeptide(L)'
;MPSPERLEKVETSMKRLDEVVEERETALRLLQTGQEKSKPGEWRHDFLGRTNWYTLREWPIPWYLNARHKRKRFFYTPNVKYFIRLRLEKALRQKARMNALKRSKQKLLEKKFPHLAAKPQI
;
A
#
# COMPACT_ATOMS: atom_id res chain seq x y z
N MET A 1 16.22 21.43 -24.67
CA MET A 1 17.36 20.95 -23.87
C MET A 1 18.14 19.95 -24.73
N PRO A 2 19.49 19.97 -24.75
CA PRO A 2 20.28 19.28 -25.78
C PRO A 2 20.09 17.76 -25.86
N SER A 3 19.79 17.07 -24.75
CA SER A 3 19.45 15.64 -24.75
C SER A 3 18.71 15.23 -23.45
N PRO A 4 17.38 15.08 -23.48
CA PRO A 4 16.59 14.76 -22.28
C PRO A 4 16.86 13.34 -21.73
N GLU A 5 17.17 12.37 -22.58
CA GLU A 5 17.46 10.98 -22.19
C GLU A 5 18.63 10.84 -21.21
N ARG A 6 19.59 11.80 -21.22
CA ARG A 6 20.71 11.79 -20.28
C ARG A 6 20.22 11.97 -18.84
N LEU A 7 19.23 12.81 -18.63
CA LEU A 7 18.67 13.05 -17.29
C LEU A 7 17.95 11.80 -16.78
N GLU A 8 17.17 11.15 -17.65
CA GLU A 8 16.47 9.89 -17.31
C GLU A 8 17.44 8.76 -16.97
N LYS A 9 18.54 8.63 -17.72
CA LYS A 9 19.58 7.61 -17.47
C LYS A 9 20.28 7.84 -16.13
N VAL A 10 20.59 9.10 -15.80
CA VAL A 10 21.20 9.46 -14.52
C VAL A 10 20.21 9.21 -13.37
N GLU A 11 18.96 9.66 -13.50
CA GLU A 11 17.93 9.44 -12.47
C GLU A 11 17.72 7.94 -12.20
N THR A 12 17.65 7.13 -13.26
CA THR A 12 17.54 5.67 -13.15
C THR A 12 18.77 5.07 -12.46
N SER A 13 19.97 5.56 -12.79
CA SER A 13 21.20 5.07 -12.17
C SER A 13 21.28 5.43 -10.69
N MET A 14 20.86 6.64 -10.30
CA MET A 14 20.80 7.07 -8.90
C MET A 14 19.80 6.23 -8.09
N LYS A 15 18.61 5.95 -8.63
CA LYS A 15 17.61 5.08 -7.97
C LYS A 15 18.15 3.68 -7.72
N ARG A 16 18.83 3.08 -8.71
CA ARG A 16 19.44 1.74 -8.56
C ARG A 16 20.53 1.70 -7.49
N LEU A 17 21.31 2.78 -7.36
CA LEU A 17 22.31 2.88 -6.31
C LEU A 17 21.65 2.93 -4.93
N ASP A 18 20.60 3.73 -4.77
CA ASP A 18 19.84 3.81 -3.51
C ASP A 18 19.21 2.46 -3.15
N GLU A 19 18.62 1.75 -4.12
CA GLU A 19 18.04 0.41 -3.92
C GLU A 19 19.07 -0.60 -3.38
N VAL A 20 20.26 -0.67 -3.98
CA VAL A 20 21.33 -1.60 -3.53
C VAL A 20 21.80 -1.26 -2.12
N VAL A 21 21.83 0.02 -1.75
CA VAL A 21 22.19 0.45 -0.39
C VAL A 21 21.11 0.04 0.61
N GLU A 22 19.83 0.26 0.29
CA GLU A 22 18.69 -0.13 1.14
C GLU A 22 18.61 -1.65 1.34
N GLU A 23 18.90 -2.45 0.30
CA GLU A 23 18.95 -3.91 0.38
C GLU A 23 20.01 -4.40 1.37
N ARG A 24 21.22 -3.83 1.29
CA ARG A 24 22.34 -4.18 2.18
C ARG A 24 22.04 -3.78 3.62
N GLU A 25 21.52 -2.57 3.83
CA GLU A 25 21.13 -2.10 5.17
C GLU A 25 20.03 -2.98 5.77
N THR A 26 19.03 -3.35 4.97
CA THR A 26 17.91 -4.19 5.41
C THR A 26 18.38 -5.59 5.77
N ALA A 27 19.25 -6.20 4.96
CA ALA A 27 19.83 -7.51 5.26
C ALA A 27 20.64 -7.47 6.58
N LEU A 28 21.45 -6.43 6.77
CA LEU A 28 22.23 -6.25 8.00
C LEU A 28 21.31 -6.08 9.22
N ARG A 29 20.29 -5.23 9.12
CA ARG A 29 19.31 -4.97 10.19
C ARG A 29 18.56 -6.24 10.57
N LEU A 30 18.11 -7.03 9.59
CA LEU A 30 17.42 -8.30 9.83
C LEU A 30 18.31 -9.30 10.59
N LEU A 31 19.60 -9.38 10.26
CA LEU A 31 20.53 -10.28 10.95
C LEU A 31 20.84 -9.82 12.39
N GLN A 32 20.92 -8.50 12.62
CA GLN A 32 21.28 -7.95 13.92
C GLN A 32 20.09 -7.82 14.89
N THR A 33 18.96 -7.28 14.43
CA THR A 33 17.80 -6.95 15.28
C THR A 33 16.55 -7.76 14.94
N GLY A 34 16.53 -8.45 13.80
CA GLY A 34 15.33 -9.14 13.30
C GLY A 34 14.21 -8.22 12.83
N GLN A 35 14.45 -6.91 12.74
CA GLN A 35 13.43 -5.93 12.40
C GLN A 35 13.37 -5.67 10.89
N GLU A 36 12.21 -5.92 10.28
CA GLU A 36 12.00 -5.71 8.85
C GLU A 36 12.12 -4.23 8.45
N LYS A 37 11.53 -3.32 9.23
CA LYS A 37 11.44 -1.89 8.90
C LYS A 37 12.50 -1.07 9.64
N SER A 38 13.10 -0.10 8.95
CA SER A 38 14.02 0.87 9.55
C SER A 38 13.32 1.77 10.58
N LYS A 39 12.13 2.24 10.24
CA LYS A 39 11.33 3.14 11.07
C LYS A 39 10.31 2.35 11.89
N PRO A 40 10.27 2.55 13.22
CA PRO A 40 9.30 1.86 14.04
C PRO A 40 7.90 2.41 13.77
N GLY A 41 6.92 1.51 13.83
CA GLY A 41 5.53 1.84 13.59
C GLY A 41 4.62 0.72 14.03
N GLU A 42 3.33 1.03 14.13
CA GLU A 42 2.33 0.13 14.68
C GLU A 42 1.03 0.22 13.89
N TRP A 43 0.30 -0.88 13.80
CA TRP A 43 -1.06 -0.87 13.29
C TRP A 43 -2.01 -0.24 14.31
N ARG A 44 -2.68 0.85 13.93
CA ARG A 44 -3.62 1.56 14.80
C ARG A 44 -4.91 1.90 14.03
N HIS A 45 -5.98 2.11 14.78
CA HIS A 45 -7.22 2.61 14.22
C HIS A 45 -7.26 4.14 14.28
N ASP A 46 -7.67 4.76 13.16
CA ASP A 46 -8.11 6.15 13.17
C ASP A 46 -9.43 6.31 13.95
N PHE A 47 -9.79 7.55 14.27
CA PHE A 47 -11.13 7.90 14.77
C PHE A 47 -12.28 7.49 13.83
N LEU A 48 -11.99 7.25 12.55
CA LEU A 48 -12.94 6.75 11.54
C LEU A 48 -12.99 5.21 11.45
N GLY A 49 -12.25 4.50 12.29
CA GLY A 49 -12.19 3.03 12.30
C GLY A 49 -11.52 2.40 11.08
N ARG A 50 -10.58 3.13 10.46
CA ARG A 50 -9.67 2.60 9.44
C ARG A 50 -8.40 2.15 10.13
N THR A 51 -7.92 0.96 9.77
CA THR A 51 -6.61 0.47 10.24
C THR A 51 -5.51 1.05 9.35
N ASN A 52 -4.61 1.82 9.94
CA ASN A 52 -3.48 2.43 9.25
C ASN A 52 -2.18 2.11 9.97
N TRP A 53 -1.08 2.05 9.20
CA TRP A 53 0.25 1.99 9.77
C TRP A 53 0.64 3.36 10.33
N TYR A 54 0.78 3.47 11.65
CA TYR A 54 1.21 4.67 12.33
C TYR A 54 2.73 4.65 12.52
N THR A 55 3.44 5.45 11.73
CA THR A 55 4.88 5.66 11.90
C THR A 55 5.15 6.48 13.16
N LEU A 56 5.96 5.94 14.07
CA LEU A 56 6.36 6.65 15.27
C LEU A 56 7.29 7.82 14.91
N ARG A 57 7.25 8.87 15.72
CA ARG A 57 8.12 10.04 15.59
C ARG A 57 8.99 10.12 16.81
N GLU A 58 10.22 10.58 16.61
CA GLU A 58 11.13 10.90 17.70
C GLU A 58 10.63 12.14 18.44
N TRP A 59 10.68 12.06 19.77
CA TRP A 59 10.24 13.11 20.67
C TRP A 59 11.19 13.17 21.87
N PRO A 60 11.55 14.37 22.35
CA PRO A 60 12.42 14.50 23.52
C PRO A 60 11.71 14.14 24.84
N ILE A 61 10.38 14.04 24.83
CA ILE A 61 9.55 13.83 26.02
C ILE A 61 8.67 12.58 25.81
N PRO A 62 8.42 11.76 26.85
CA PRO A 62 7.48 10.65 26.79
C PRO A 62 6.06 11.02 26.32
N TRP A 63 5.37 10.07 25.70
CA TRP A 63 4.07 10.26 25.05
C TRP A 63 2.97 10.76 26.00
N TYR A 64 3.03 10.36 27.28
CA TYR A 64 2.04 10.74 28.31
C TYR A 64 2.25 12.16 28.87
N LEU A 65 3.34 12.85 28.55
CA LEU A 65 3.51 14.28 28.86
C LEU A 65 3.24 15.16 27.64
N ASN A 66 3.32 14.57 26.44
CA ASN A 66 3.16 15.30 25.19
C ASN A 66 1.68 15.63 24.89
N ALA A 67 1.31 16.89 25.10
CA ALA A 67 -0.05 17.40 24.81
C ALA A 67 -0.45 17.25 23.34
N ARG A 68 0.49 17.30 22.38
CA ARG A 68 0.20 17.06 20.96
C ARG A 68 -0.10 15.58 20.69
N HIS A 69 0.60 14.66 21.36
CA HIS A 69 0.34 13.23 21.22
C HIS A 69 -1.00 12.85 21.86
N LYS A 70 -1.28 13.32 23.09
CA LYS A 70 -2.53 13.05 23.81
C LYS A 70 -3.80 13.49 23.08
N ARG A 71 -3.73 14.55 22.27
CA ARG A 71 -4.88 15.01 21.47
C ARG A 71 -5.25 14.06 20.32
N LYS A 72 -4.34 13.19 19.89
CA LYS A 72 -4.63 12.22 18.83
C LYS A 72 -5.46 11.07 19.40
N ARG A 73 -6.54 10.72 18.69
CA ARG A 73 -7.39 9.58 19.03
C ARG A 73 -7.00 8.38 18.17
N PHE A 74 -6.56 7.31 18.82
CA PHE A 74 -6.21 6.02 18.20
C PHE A 74 -7.31 4.96 18.36
N PHE A 75 -8.55 5.42 18.56
CA PHE A 75 -9.73 4.57 18.73
C PHE A 75 -10.92 5.23 18.02
N TYR A 76 -11.90 4.43 17.66
CA TYR A 76 -13.17 4.88 17.10
C TYR A 76 -14.33 4.46 17.97
N THR A 77 -15.40 5.24 17.92
CA THR A 77 -16.62 5.02 18.72
C THR A 77 -17.61 4.09 17.99
N PRO A 78 -18.54 3.43 18.70
CA PRO A 78 -19.49 2.48 18.09
C PRO A 78 -20.38 3.05 16.98
N ASN A 79 -20.70 4.35 17.04
CA ASN A 79 -21.44 5.06 15.99
C ASN A 79 -20.76 5.01 14.60
N VAL A 80 -19.44 4.81 14.54
CA VAL A 80 -18.69 4.72 13.29
C VAL A 80 -18.88 3.36 12.60
N LYS A 81 -19.32 2.32 13.32
CA LYS A 81 -19.48 0.95 12.78
C LYS A 81 -20.41 0.90 11.56
N TYR A 82 -21.47 1.69 11.56
CA TYR A 82 -22.40 1.79 10.42
C TYR A 82 -21.69 2.26 9.14
N PHE A 83 -20.87 3.31 9.24
CA PHE A 83 -20.12 3.84 8.11
C PHE A 83 -19.01 2.89 7.63
N ILE A 84 -18.39 2.14 8.54
CA ILE A 84 -17.44 1.07 8.18
C ILE A 84 -18.14 0.01 7.33
N ARG A 85 -19.34 -0.44 7.72
CA ARG A 85 -20.15 -1.39 6.94
C ARG A 85 -20.47 -0.84 5.56
N LEU A 86 -21.01 0.37 5.47
CA LEU A 86 -21.35 1.00 4.18
C LEU A 86 -20.14 1.12 3.24
N ARG A 87 -18.96 1.44 3.79
CA ARG A 87 -17.72 1.50 3.02
C ARG A 87 -17.32 0.13 2.47
N LEU A 88 -17.43 -0.92 3.27
CA LEU A 88 -17.15 -2.30 2.83
C LEU A 88 -18.13 -2.75 1.75
N GLU A 89 -19.43 -2.53 1.94
CA GLU A 89 -20.45 -2.84 0.94
C GLU A 89 -20.18 -2.12 -0.40
N LYS A 90 -19.81 -0.83 -0.34
CA LYS A 90 -19.47 -0.06 -1.55
C LYS A 90 -18.28 -0.66 -2.29
N ALA A 91 -17.22 -1.06 -1.57
CA ALA A 91 -16.05 -1.70 -2.15
C ALA A 91 -16.40 -3.06 -2.78
N LEU A 92 -17.23 -3.88 -2.12
CA LEU A 92 -17.69 -5.16 -2.65
C LEU A 92 -18.54 -4.97 -3.92
N ARG A 93 -19.46 -4.00 -3.94
CA ARG A 93 -20.25 -3.67 -5.13
C ARG A 93 -19.37 -3.20 -6.29
N GLN A 94 -18.33 -2.39 -6.02
CA GLN A 94 -17.37 -1.99 -7.05
C GLN A 94 -16.58 -3.20 -7.59
N LYS A 95 -16.07 -4.06 -6.71
CA LYS A 95 -15.36 -5.29 -7.09
C LYS A 95 -16.22 -6.21 -7.95
N ALA A 96 -17.49 -6.40 -7.58
CA ALA A 96 -18.44 -7.20 -8.35
C ALA A 96 -18.67 -6.65 -9.76
N ARG A 97 -18.87 -5.33 -9.90
CA ARG A 97 -19.00 -4.67 -11.20
C ARG A 97 -17.76 -4.83 -12.08
N MET A 98 -16.57 -4.65 -11.50
CA MET A 98 -15.31 -4.83 -12.23
C MET A 98 -15.13 -6.27 -12.72
N ASN A 99 -15.47 -7.25 -11.89
CA ASN A 99 -15.40 -8.66 -12.25
C ASN A 99 -16.40 -9.02 -13.35
N ALA A 100 -17.64 -8.50 -13.27
CA ALA A 100 -18.64 -8.69 -14.31
C ALA A 100 -18.17 -8.08 -15.64
N LEU A 101 -17.63 -6.86 -15.61
CA LEU A 101 -17.07 -6.21 -16.79
C LEU A 101 -15.91 -7.00 -17.40
N LYS A 102 -14.98 -7.50 -16.57
CA LYS A 102 -13.86 -8.33 -17.02
C LYS A 102 -14.35 -9.59 -17.73
N ARG A 103 -15.36 -10.27 -17.16
CA ARG A 103 -15.98 -11.46 -17.77
C ARG A 103 -16.67 -11.12 -19.09
N SER A 104 -17.41 -10.03 -19.16
CA SER A 104 -18.06 -9.58 -20.40
C SER A 104 -17.05 -9.22 -21.49
N LYS A 105 -15.96 -8.53 -21.14
CA LYS A 105 -14.86 -8.22 -22.07
C LYS A 105 -14.16 -9.49 -22.56
N GLN A 106 -13.90 -10.44 -21.67
CA GLN A 106 -13.31 -11.72 -22.03
C GLN A 106 -14.21 -12.50 -23.00
N LYS A 107 -15.52 -12.62 -22.70
CA LYS A 107 -16.50 -13.24 -23.62
C LYS A 107 -16.54 -12.55 -24.98
N LEU A 108 -16.47 -11.22 -25.01
CA LEU A 108 -16.42 -10.46 -26.26
C LEU A 108 -15.13 -10.74 -27.05
N LEU A 109 -14.00 -10.87 -26.36
CA LEU A 109 -12.71 -11.19 -26.96
C LEU A 109 -12.71 -12.60 -27.56
N GLU A 110 -13.20 -13.60 -26.81
CA GLU A 110 -13.36 -14.98 -27.27
C GLU A 110 -14.27 -15.08 -28.51
N LYS A 111 -15.33 -14.26 -28.59
CA LYS A 111 -16.20 -14.18 -29.77
C LYS A 111 -15.49 -13.61 -31.00
N LYS A 112 -14.66 -12.56 -30.83
CA LYS A 112 -13.94 -11.92 -31.93
C LYS A 112 -12.75 -12.73 -32.40
N PHE A 113 -12.08 -13.41 -31.47
CA PHE A 113 -10.87 -14.18 -31.70
C PHE A 113 -11.06 -15.61 -31.16
N PRO A 114 -11.78 -16.47 -31.90
CA PRO A 114 -12.12 -17.82 -31.45
C PRO A 114 -10.90 -18.72 -31.22
N HIS A 115 -9.77 -18.43 -31.88
CA HIS A 115 -8.51 -19.13 -31.64
C HIS A 115 -7.92 -18.88 -30.24
N LEU A 116 -8.30 -17.79 -29.55
CA LEU A 116 -7.92 -17.54 -28.15
C LEU A 116 -8.74 -18.37 -27.15
N ALA A 117 -9.88 -18.94 -27.58
CA ALA A 117 -10.73 -19.79 -26.75
C ALA A 117 -10.22 -21.25 -26.69
N ALA A 118 -9.45 -21.68 -27.70
CA ALA A 118 -8.78 -22.96 -27.68
C ALA A 118 -7.60 -22.91 -26.71
N LYS A 119 -7.65 -23.70 -25.62
CA LYS A 119 -6.48 -23.89 -24.77
C LYS A 119 -5.32 -24.44 -25.63
N PRO A 120 -4.07 -23.98 -25.43
CA PRO A 120 -2.94 -24.58 -26.11
C PRO A 120 -2.92 -26.07 -25.77
N GLN A 121 -2.89 -26.92 -26.81
CA GLN A 121 -2.66 -28.35 -26.64
C GLN A 121 -1.20 -28.50 -26.18
N ILE A 122 -1.02 -28.82 -24.90
CA ILE A 122 0.23 -29.34 -24.33
C ILE A 122 -0.10 -30.74 -23.84
#